data_AF-A0A9W6R9G6-F1
#
_entry.id   AF-A0A9W6R9G6-F1
#
_cell.length_a   1.000
_cell.length_b   1.000
_cell.length_c   1.000
_cell.angle_alpha   90.00
_cell.angle_beta   90.00
_cell.angle_gamma   90.00
#
_symmetry.space_group_name_H-M   'P 1'
#
loop_
_entity.id
_entity.type
_entity.pdbx_description
1 polymer ?
#
loop_
_entity_poly.entity_id
_entity_poly.type
_entity_poly.pdbx_seq_one_letter_code
_entity_poly.pdbx_strand_id
1 'polypeptide(L)'
;MTQISQPDGRVDLPDITPISGSRFFNDELAPVPVAKRTWTTYNYFALWMGMAHNIPSYALASSLIALGMDWAQALITVTLGNLIVLIPMLLNSHAGTKYGIPFPVFARAFYGVRGANVAALLRAFIACGWFGIQTWVGGEAIYILLGRLLGPVWRDAAAIGGQPWTLWLSFAVFWVVQMLIIWRGMEAVRRFENWTAPLVSVGFLILLGYVLFKAGGIGPILSEPSKLGWGPSFWKVFAPALMAMIAFWSTLSLNMPDFTRFGGSQAKQVRGQILGLPTTMTFISIVAILTTSGGALLYGQAIWDPAQLADRFSSPALVMIALVALVLATISANLAANVVSPSYDFSNAFPKRITFAVGGLITGVIGILIQPWRLYSDPNIYIFAWLGFYGGVLGAVAGVLIAGYWVVRRTKLNLAGLYLERGVYWFRAGWSWQALVATVVGAVLAVGGAYTAPGTDGPFPADGLIPFLKPLYDYSWVAGLVGGFVVYLAFSLTGSFQPKEETHEQPGQGRLGTTTLDG
;
A
#
# COMPACT_ATOMS: atom_id res chain seq x y z
N MET A 1 -16.91 30.25 -5.36
CA MET A 1 -16.01 29.56 -6.32
C MET A 1 -16.81 28.44 -6.97
N THR A 2 -16.93 28.45 -8.29
CA THR A 2 -17.85 27.54 -8.98
C THR A 2 -17.09 26.32 -9.49
N GLN A 3 -17.15 25.22 -8.73
CA GLN A 3 -16.77 23.91 -9.26
C GLN A 3 -17.83 23.42 -10.25
N ILE A 4 -17.43 22.77 -11.33
CA ILE A 4 -18.36 22.29 -12.38
C ILE A 4 -18.48 20.77 -12.26
N SER A 5 -19.70 20.26 -12.27
CA SER A 5 -19.96 18.82 -12.36
C SER A 5 -20.22 18.44 -13.82
N GLN A 6 -19.45 17.49 -14.33
CA GLN A 6 -19.59 16.91 -15.65
C GLN A 6 -20.76 15.90 -15.66
N PRO A 7 -21.37 15.62 -16.83
CA PRO A 7 -22.47 14.65 -16.95
C PRO A 7 -22.12 13.24 -16.45
N ASP A 8 -20.83 12.86 -16.51
CA ASP A 8 -20.32 11.57 -16.02
C ASP A 8 -20.00 11.56 -14.51
N GLY A 9 -20.35 12.63 -13.79
CA GLY A 9 -20.19 12.78 -12.36
C GLY A 9 -18.81 13.27 -11.90
N ARG A 10 -17.83 13.43 -12.80
CA ARG A 10 -16.54 14.06 -12.48
C ARG A 10 -16.72 15.54 -12.18
N VAL A 11 -15.89 16.07 -11.29
CA VAL A 11 -15.90 17.47 -10.86
C VAL A 11 -14.61 18.14 -11.29
N ASP A 12 -14.74 19.33 -11.85
CA ASP A 12 -13.62 20.18 -12.25
C ASP A 12 -13.60 21.49 -11.48
N LEU A 13 -12.41 22.08 -11.37
CA LEU A 13 -12.19 23.42 -10.83
C LEU A 13 -11.44 24.25 -11.88
N PRO A 14 -12.16 24.86 -12.85
CA PRO A 14 -11.54 25.51 -14.00
C PRO A 14 -10.64 26.69 -13.62
N ASP A 15 -11.02 27.43 -12.57
CA ASP A 15 -10.23 28.52 -12.01
C ASP A 15 -9.64 28.11 -10.65
N ILE A 16 -8.32 27.87 -10.63
CA ILE A 16 -7.55 27.55 -9.43
C ILE A 16 -6.90 28.78 -8.77
N THR A 17 -7.02 29.97 -9.37
CA THR A 17 -6.44 31.21 -8.84
C THR A 17 -6.81 31.47 -7.37
N PRO A 18 -8.06 31.19 -6.93
CA PRO A 18 -8.42 31.42 -5.53
C PRO A 18 -7.76 30.48 -4.53
N ILE A 19 -7.23 29.33 -4.99
CA ILE A 19 -6.55 28.35 -4.12
C ILE A 19 -5.03 28.41 -4.26
N SER A 20 -4.49 29.01 -5.33
CA SER A 20 -3.05 29.03 -5.63
C SER A 20 -2.23 29.76 -4.56
N GLY A 21 -2.79 30.83 -3.99
CA GLY A 21 -2.19 31.59 -2.88
C GLY A 21 -2.25 30.87 -1.52
N SER A 22 -2.95 29.74 -1.42
CA SER A 22 -3.06 29.02 -0.16
C SER A 22 -1.73 28.39 0.25
N ARG A 23 -1.45 28.41 1.56
CA ARG A 23 -0.33 27.65 2.14
C ARG A 23 -0.49 26.13 2.03
N PHE A 24 -1.72 25.64 1.80
CA PHE A 24 -2.04 24.21 1.66
C PHE A 24 -2.08 23.75 0.20
N PHE A 25 -1.71 24.64 -0.73
CA PHE A 25 -1.64 24.38 -2.17
C PHE A 25 -0.18 24.29 -2.64
N ASN A 26 0.08 23.33 -3.51
CA ASN A 26 1.24 23.26 -4.39
C ASN A 26 0.85 22.44 -5.65
N ASP A 27 1.73 22.42 -6.65
CA ASP A 27 1.46 21.75 -7.93
C ASP A 27 1.31 20.23 -7.80
N GLU A 28 2.00 19.61 -6.84
CA GLU A 28 1.92 18.16 -6.58
C GLU A 28 0.54 17.74 -6.05
N LEU A 29 -0.09 18.62 -5.27
CA LEU A 29 -1.37 18.40 -4.61
C LEU A 29 -2.55 18.98 -5.40
N ALA A 30 -2.30 19.82 -6.40
CA ALA A 30 -3.34 20.49 -7.18
C ALA A 30 -4.34 19.50 -7.79
N PRO A 31 -5.63 19.88 -7.90
CA PRO A 31 -6.61 19.04 -8.57
C PRO A 31 -6.25 18.90 -10.05
N VAL A 32 -6.27 17.68 -10.57
CA VAL A 32 -6.00 17.41 -11.98
C VAL A 32 -7.21 17.85 -12.81
N PRO A 33 -7.07 18.75 -13.80
CA PRO A 33 -8.18 19.15 -14.68
C PRO A 33 -8.76 17.97 -15.42
N VAL A 34 -10.08 17.95 -15.66
CA VAL A 34 -10.76 16.80 -16.31
C VAL A 34 -10.14 16.44 -17.66
N ALA A 35 -9.73 17.45 -18.45
CA ALA A 35 -9.07 17.28 -19.74
C ALA A 35 -7.73 16.51 -19.67
N LYS A 36 -7.05 16.52 -18.52
CA LYS A 36 -5.78 15.80 -18.30
C LYS A 36 -5.99 14.41 -17.68
N ARG A 37 -7.22 14.03 -17.33
CA ARG A 37 -7.53 12.72 -16.75
C ARG A 37 -7.76 11.68 -17.84
N THR A 38 -6.68 11.13 -18.37
CA THR A 38 -6.68 10.26 -19.57
C THR A 38 -6.53 8.77 -19.26
N TRP A 39 -6.30 8.37 -18.00
CA TRP A 39 -6.04 6.97 -17.67
C TRP A 39 -7.22 6.07 -17.96
N THR A 40 -6.93 4.97 -18.62
CA THR A 40 -7.88 3.94 -19.05
C THR A 40 -7.82 2.71 -18.14
N THR A 41 -8.73 1.76 -18.35
CA THR A 41 -8.69 0.44 -17.70
C THR A 41 -7.31 -0.22 -17.81
N TYR A 42 -6.66 -0.09 -18.97
CA TYR A 42 -5.33 -0.64 -19.21
C TYR A 42 -4.27 -0.01 -18.30
N ASN A 43 -4.31 1.32 -18.11
CA ASN A 43 -3.34 1.99 -17.24
C ASN A 43 -3.40 1.47 -15.80
N TYR A 44 -4.60 1.25 -15.26
CA TYR A 44 -4.76 0.70 -13.91
C TYR A 44 -4.38 -0.79 -13.85
N PHE A 45 -4.72 -1.58 -14.87
CA PHE A 45 -4.29 -2.97 -14.95
C PHE A 45 -2.76 -3.08 -15.01
N ALA A 46 -2.11 -2.29 -15.86
CA ALA A 46 -0.65 -2.23 -15.99
C ALA A 46 0.01 -1.72 -14.70
N LEU A 47 -0.59 -0.75 -14.02
CA LEU A 47 -0.15 -0.30 -12.70
C LEU A 47 -0.14 -1.47 -11.71
N TRP A 48 -1.21 -2.27 -11.64
CA TRP A 48 -1.27 -3.45 -10.78
C TRP A 48 -0.29 -4.55 -11.17
N MET A 49 -0.03 -4.73 -12.45
CA MET A 49 0.99 -5.67 -12.91
C MET A 49 2.38 -5.24 -12.42
N GLY A 50 2.73 -3.96 -12.58
CA GLY A 50 4.01 -3.42 -12.12
C GLY A 50 4.14 -3.40 -10.59
N MET A 51 3.04 -3.17 -9.86
CA MET A 51 3.08 -3.14 -8.40
C MET A 51 2.99 -4.52 -7.77
N ALA A 52 2.26 -5.48 -8.32
CA ALA A 52 2.08 -6.80 -7.70
C ALA A 52 3.28 -7.72 -7.92
N HIS A 53 3.95 -7.62 -9.06
CA HIS A 53 5.13 -8.42 -9.37
C HIS A 53 6.35 -7.85 -8.65
N ASN A 54 6.51 -8.23 -7.39
CA ASN A 54 7.65 -7.85 -6.57
C ASN A 54 7.95 -8.95 -5.55
N ILE A 55 9.08 -8.82 -4.87
CA ILE A 55 9.54 -9.83 -3.91
C ILE A 55 8.66 -9.85 -2.65
N PRO A 56 8.30 -8.73 -2.01
CA PRO A 56 7.34 -8.76 -0.92
C PRO A 56 6.03 -9.50 -1.20
N SER A 57 5.47 -9.39 -2.40
CA SER A 57 4.26 -10.12 -2.82
C SER A 57 4.52 -11.62 -2.96
N TYR A 58 5.68 -12.00 -3.52
CA TYR A 58 6.11 -13.39 -3.57
C TYR A 58 6.27 -13.94 -2.14
N ALA A 59 7.01 -13.20 -1.30
CA ALA A 59 7.32 -13.52 0.08
C ALA A 59 6.06 -13.66 0.94
N LEU A 60 5.02 -12.87 0.65
CA LEU A 60 3.72 -12.94 1.29
C LEU A 60 3.06 -14.31 1.10
N ALA A 61 3.03 -14.82 -0.13
CA ALA A 61 2.44 -16.11 -0.44
C ALA A 61 3.34 -17.28 0.00
N SER A 62 4.66 -17.17 -0.17
CA SER A 62 5.61 -18.19 0.27
C SER A 62 5.66 -18.34 1.79
N SER A 63 5.49 -17.25 2.54
CA SER A 63 5.41 -17.27 4.00
C SER A 63 4.27 -18.17 4.50
N LEU A 64 3.13 -18.25 3.80
CA LEU A 64 2.03 -19.13 4.20
C LEU A 64 2.41 -20.61 4.12
N ILE A 65 3.16 -20.99 3.08
CA ILE A 65 3.72 -22.35 2.94
C ILE A 65 4.74 -22.61 4.06
N ALA A 66 5.60 -21.63 4.34
CA ALA A 66 6.57 -21.73 5.44
C ALA A 66 5.90 -21.86 6.82
N LEU A 67 4.74 -21.22 7.01
CA LEU A 67 3.89 -21.35 8.21
C LEU A 67 3.11 -22.67 8.28
N GLY A 68 3.24 -23.54 7.28
CA GLY A 68 2.71 -24.90 7.29
C GLY A 68 1.39 -25.10 6.53
N MET A 69 0.89 -24.09 5.82
CA MET A 69 -0.23 -24.27 4.90
C MET A 69 0.19 -25.12 3.70
N ASP A 70 -0.75 -25.90 3.16
CA ASP A 70 -0.59 -26.45 1.81
C ASP A 70 -0.86 -25.39 0.74
N TRP A 71 -0.67 -25.77 -0.52
CA TRP A 71 -0.85 -24.88 -1.66
C TRP A 71 -2.27 -24.32 -1.77
N ALA A 72 -3.30 -25.12 -1.45
CA ALA A 72 -4.69 -24.74 -1.62
C ALA A 72 -5.10 -23.75 -0.52
N GLN A 73 -4.71 -24.03 0.72
CA GLN A 73 -4.88 -23.17 1.87
C GLN A 73 -4.22 -21.80 1.64
N ALA A 74 -2.96 -21.80 1.18
CA ALA A 74 -2.25 -20.56 0.87
C ALA A 74 -2.95 -19.77 -0.24
N LEU A 75 -3.30 -20.43 -1.36
CA LEU A 75 -3.95 -19.76 -2.49
C LEU A 75 -5.31 -19.16 -2.12
N ILE A 76 -6.12 -19.89 -1.36
CA ILE A 76 -7.43 -19.40 -0.86
C ILE A 76 -7.22 -18.18 0.04
N THR A 77 -6.27 -18.24 0.97
CA THR A 77 -5.98 -17.15 1.91
C THR A 77 -5.56 -15.87 1.17
N VAL A 78 -4.63 -15.97 0.21
CA VAL A 78 -4.18 -14.81 -0.57
C VAL A 78 -5.31 -14.28 -1.45
N THR A 79 -6.04 -15.15 -2.16
CA THR A 79 -7.13 -14.74 -3.04
C THR A 79 -8.21 -14.00 -2.26
N LEU A 80 -8.64 -14.56 -1.12
CA LEU A 80 -9.67 -13.95 -0.27
C LEU A 80 -9.22 -12.59 0.28
N GLY A 81 -7.97 -12.47 0.75
CA GLY A 81 -7.44 -11.19 1.24
C GLY A 81 -7.46 -10.09 0.16
N ASN A 82 -7.08 -10.44 -1.07
CA ASN A 82 -7.09 -9.50 -2.20
C ASN A 82 -8.52 -9.11 -2.64
N LEU A 83 -9.48 -10.03 -2.58
CA LEU A 83 -10.89 -9.71 -2.86
C LEU A 83 -11.49 -8.80 -1.78
N ILE A 84 -11.14 -9.00 -0.51
CA ILE A 84 -11.64 -8.19 0.59
C ILE A 84 -11.05 -6.77 0.53
N VAL A 85 -9.72 -6.63 0.38
CA VAL A 85 -9.07 -5.30 0.35
C VAL A 85 -9.46 -4.47 -0.86
N LEU A 86 -9.90 -5.12 -1.95
CA LEU A 86 -10.41 -4.44 -3.14
C LEU A 86 -11.63 -3.57 -2.83
N ILE A 87 -12.47 -3.95 -1.86
CA ILE A 87 -13.67 -3.19 -1.49
C ILE A 87 -13.33 -1.77 -0.98
N PRO A 88 -12.60 -1.59 0.14
CA PRO A 88 -12.23 -0.26 0.63
C PRO A 88 -11.38 0.52 -0.39
N MET A 89 -10.56 -0.19 -1.17
CA MET A 89 -9.74 0.42 -2.21
C MET A 89 -10.60 1.07 -3.30
N LEU A 90 -11.61 0.37 -3.84
CA LEU A 90 -12.54 0.93 -4.82
C LEU A 90 -13.37 2.08 -4.22
N LEU A 91 -13.79 1.95 -2.96
CA LEU A 91 -14.56 2.98 -2.25
C LEU A 91 -13.76 4.29 -2.11
N ASN A 92 -12.48 4.22 -1.76
CA ASN A 92 -11.62 5.41 -1.63
C ASN A 92 -11.18 5.95 -3.00
N SER A 93 -10.92 5.08 -3.97
CA SER A 93 -10.57 5.44 -5.37
C SER A 93 -11.59 6.37 -6.02
N HIS A 94 -12.86 6.22 -5.66
CA HIS A 94 -13.95 7.01 -6.22
C HIS A 94 -13.70 8.52 -6.08
N ALA A 95 -13.17 8.98 -4.93
CA ALA A 95 -12.89 10.39 -4.69
C ALA A 95 -11.78 10.92 -5.60
N GLY A 96 -10.71 10.13 -5.82
CA GLY A 96 -9.62 10.47 -6.72
C GLY A 96 -10.12 10.74 -8.13
N THR A 97 -10.83 9.79 -8.74
CA THR A 97 -11.36 9.96 -10.12
C THR A 97 -12.41 11.07 -10.22
N LYS A 98 -13.29 11.20 -9.21
CA LYS A 98 -14.33 12.23 -9.22
C LYS A 98 -13.73 13.64 -9.15
N TYR A 99 -12.84 13.89 -8.20
CA TYR A 99 -12.37 15.24 -7.89
C TYR A 99 -10.97 15.57 -8.43
N GLY A 100 -10.23 14.59 -8.95
CA GLY A 100 -8.87 14.79 -9.44
C GLY A 100 -7.87 15.09 -8.33
N ILE A 101 -8.13 14.65 -7.10
CA ILE A 101 -7.32 14.97 -5.91
C ILE A 101 -6.56 13.75 -5.39
N PRO A 102 -5.33 13.93 -4.87
CA PRO A 102 -4.58 12.87 -4.22
C PRO A 102 -5.13 12.57 -2.82
N PHE A 103 -4.65 11.48 -2.22
CA PHE A 103 -5.07 11.00 -0.91
C PHE A 103 -4.97 12.02 0.22
N PRO A 104 -3.82 12.71 0.43
CA PRO A 104 -3.72 13.67 1.52
C PRO A 104 -4.76 14.78 1.42
N VAL A 105 -5.12 15.22 0.20
CA VAL A 105 -6.17 16.22 -0.02
C VAL A 105 -7.56 15.62 0.23
N PHE A 106 -7.82 14.38 -0.19
CA PHE A 106 -9.05 13.67 0.14
C PHE A 106 -9.27 13.56 1.65
N ALA A 107 -8.22 13.25 2.42
CA ALA A 107 -8.28 13.15 3.89
C ALA A 107 -8.67 14.48 4.58
N ARG A 108 -8.38 15.64 3.96
CA ARG A 108 -8.75 16.97 4.51
C ARG A 108 -10.25 17.12 4.73
N ALA A 109 -11.07 16.44 3.92
CA ALA A 109 -12.53 16.50 4.04
C ALA A 109 -13.08 15.98 5.38
N PHE A 110 -12.28 15.17 6.09
CA PHE A 110 -12.70 14.47 7.31
C PHE A 110 -11.82 14.82 8.51
N TYR A 111 -10.50 14.93 8.30
CA TYR A 111 -9.55 15.25 9.36
C TYR A 111 -9.28 16.75 9.50
N GLY A 112 -9.67 17.55 8.50
CA GLY A 112 -9.32 18.97 8.39
C GLY A 112 -8.01 19.20 7.66
N VAL A 113 -7.81 20.43 7.20
CA VAL A 113 -6.64 20.79 6.37
C VAL A 113 -5.29 20.59 7.08
N ARG A 114 -5.25 20.65 8.42
CA ARG A 114 -4.07 20.29 9.22
C ARG A 114 -4.12 18.84 9.68
N GLY A 115 -5.29 18.37 10.15
CA GLY A 115 -5.43 17.02 10.67
C GLY A 115 -5.20 15.91 9.64
N ALA A 116 -5.38 16.19 8.35
CA ALA A 116 -5.04 15.26 7.27
C ALA A 116 -3.58 14.79 7.32
N ASN A 117 -2.68 15.58 7.92
CA ASN A 117 -1.29 15.17 8.13
C ASN A 117 -1.17 13.92 9.00
N VAL A 118 -2.10 13.64 9.91
CA VAL A 118 -2.07 12.41 10.71
C VAL A 118 -2.24 11.20 9.81
N ALA A 119 -3.29 11.20 8.97
CA ALA A 119 -3.53 10.11 8.02
C ALA A 119 -2.40 10.00 6.98
N ALA A 120 -1.95 11.13 6.43
CA ALA A 120 -0.88 11.19 5.43
C ALA A 120 0.45 10.67 5.98
N LEU A 121 0.89 11.15 7.15
CA LEU A 121 2.18 10.76 7.72
C LEU A 121 2.18 9.32 8.23
N LEU A 122 1.08 8.83 8.84
CA LEU A 122 0.96 7.42 9.21
C LEU A 122 1.18 6.52 7.98
N ARG A 123 0.52 6.85 6.86
CA ARG A 123 0.71 6.13 5.60
C ARG A 123 2.14 6.27 5.06
N ALA A 124 2.72 7.47 5.12
CA ALA A 124 4.06 7.74 4.63
C ALA A 124 5.13 6.92 5.36
N PHE A 125 5.06 6.83 6.69
CA PHE A 125 6.01 6.03 7.49
C PHE A 125 5.96 4.54 7.13
N ILE A 126 4.77 4.00 6.86
CA ILE A 126 4.61 2.61 6.45
C ILE A 126 5.21 2.40 5.05
N ALA A 127 4.99 3.34 4.13
CA ALA A 127 5.65 3.30 2.81
C ALA A 127 7.18 3.39 2.93
N CYS A 128 7.71 4.14 3.90
CA CYS A 128 9.15 4.14 4.20
C CYS A 128 9.63 2.75 4.66
N GLY A 129 8.88 2.08 5.52
CA GLY A 129 9.20 0.70 5.94
C GLY A 129 9.22 -0.27 4.77
N TRP A 130 8.23 -0.18 3.88
CA TRP A 130 8.21 -0.95 2.64
C TRP A 130 9.37 -0.62 1.69
N PHE A 131 9.75 0.65 1.60
CA PHE A 131 10.94 1.06 0.87
C PHE A 131 12.21 0.42 1.42
N GLY A 132 12.35 0.41 2.74
CA GLY A 132 13.45 -0.24 3.45
C GLY A 132 13.50 -1.74 3.18
N ILE A 133 12.37 -2.45 3.31
CA ILE A 133 12.28 -3.90 3.09
C ILE A 133 12.69 -4.25 1.66
N GLN A 134 12.13 -3.58 0.65
CA GLN A 134 12.53 -3.83 -0.73
C GLN A 134 13.99 -3.47 -1.00
N THR A 135 14.53 -2.44 -0.35
CA THR A 135 15.97 -2.11 -0.46
C THR A 135 16.84 -3.21 0.16
N TRP A 136 16.44 -3.76 1.30
CA TRP A 136 17.14 -4.87 1.96
C TRP A 136 17.21 -6.10 1.06
N VAL A 137 16.05 -6.51 0.54
CA VAL A 137 15.94 -7.66 -0.37
C VAL A 137 16.71 -7.43 -1.67
N GLY A 138 16.66 -6.23 -2.24
CA GLY A 138 17.46 -5.89 -3.42
C GLY A 138 18.96 -5.95 -3.15
N GLY A 139 19.39 -5.53 -1.95
CA GLY A 139 20.75 -5.69 -1.46
C GLY A 139 21.17 -7.16 -1.32
N GLU A 140 20.30 -8.00 -0.75
CA GLU A 140 20.51 -9.44 -0.65
C GLU A 140 20.69 -10.11 -2.02
N ALA A 141 19.90 -9.72 -3.02
CA ALA A 141 20.06 -10.22 -4.38
C ALA A 141 21.43 -9.86 -4.98
N ILE A 142 21.94 -8.64 -4.75
CA ILE A 142 23.30 -8.25 -5.15
C ILE A 142 24.35 -9.06 -4.38
N TYR A 143 24.16 -9.24 -3.07
CA TYR A 143 25.09 -10.00 -2.22
C TYR A 143 25.24 -11.45 -2.71
N ILE A 144 24.12 -12.12 -3.03
CA ILE A 144 24.11 -13.48 -3.56
C ILE A 144 24.77 -13.54 -4.94
N LEU A 145 24.45 -12.58 -5.82
CA LEU A 145 25.02 -12.46 -7.16
C LEU A 145 26.55 -12.34 -7.11
N LEU A 146 27.07 -11.43 -6.28
CA LEU A 146 28.51 -11.24 -6.10
C LEU A 146 29.15 -12.43 -5.40
N GLY A 147 28.47 -13.07 -4.45
CA GLY A 147 28.94 -14.29 -3.82
C GLY A 147 29.12 -15.46 -4.80
N ARG A 148 28.32 -15.50 -5.88
CA ARG A 148 28.52 -16.48 -6.96
C ARG A 148 29.75 -16.22 -7.82
N LEU A 149 30.12 -14.96 -8.00
CA LEU A 149 31.27 -14.56 -8.82
C LEU A 149 32.59 -14.57 -8.03
N LEU A 150 32.53 -14.12 -6.79
CA LEU A 150 33.69 -13.88 -5.91
C LEU A 150 33.94 -15.03 -4.93
N GLY A 151 32.97 -15.95 -4.78
CA GLY A 151 33.12 -17.15 -3.98
C GLY A 151 33.17 -16.92 -2.46
N PRO A 152 33.81 -17.83 -1.70
CA PRO A 152 33.81 -17.83 -0.23
C PRO A 152 34.29 -16.54 0.42
N VAL A 153 35.28 -15.85 -0.18
CA VAL A 153 35.81 -14.58 0.35
C VAL A 153 34.72 -13.52 0.53
N TRP A 154 33.71 -13.55 -0.33
CA TRP A 154 32.57 -12.63 -0.26
C TRP A 154 31.48 -13.11 0.69
N ARG A 155 31.20 -14.42 0.70
CA ARG A 155 30.10 -15.03 1.47
C ARG A 155 30.43 -15.22 2.95
N ASP A 156 31.66 -15.65 3.22
CA ASP A 156 32.15 -15.95 4.56
C ASP A 156 32.88 -14.73 5.17
N ALA A 157 32.54 -13.54 4.66
CA ALA A 157 33.04 -12.28 5.16
C ALA A 157 32.65 -12.08 6.64
N ALA A 158 33.53 -11.41 7.40
CA ALA A 158 33.32 -11.16 8.82
C ALA A 158 31.95 -10.49 9.09
N ALA A 159 31.27 -10.96 10.14
CA ALA A 159 29.95 -10.45 10.51
C ALA A 159 30.05 -9.13 11.29
N ILE A 160 29.17 -8.19 10.95
CA ILE A 160 28.93 -6.93 11.66
C ILE A 160 27.43 -6.84 11.93
N GLY A 161 27.03 -6.64 13.18
CA GLY A 161 25.60 -6.53 13.53
C GLY A 161 24.77 -7.78 13.18
N GLY A 162 25.37 -8.97 13.21
CA GLY A 162 24.71 -10.25 12.92
C GLY A 162 24.64 -10.63 11.45
N GLN A 163 25.19 -9.83 10.52
CA GLN A 163 25.20 -10.10 9.08
C GLN A 163 26.59 -9.85 8.48
N PRO A 164 26.99 -10.52 7.38
CA PRO A 164 28.26 -10.26 6.71
C PRO A 164 28.42 -8.78 6.29
N TRP A 165 29.60 -8.19 6.45
CA TRP A 165 29.84 -6.79 6.02
C TRP A 165 29.59 -6.59 4.52
N THR A 166 29.77 -7.64 3.71
CA THR A 166 29.50 -7.66 2.27
C THR A 166 28.00 -7.53 1.96
N LEU A 167 27.11 -8.08 2.79
CA LEU A 167 25.67 -7.88 2.66
C LEU A 167 25.28 -6.43 2.96
N TRP A 168 25.86 -5.83 4.01
CA TRP A 168 25.67 -4.41 4.31
C TRP A 168 26.14 -3.51 3.18
N LEU A 169 27.28 -3.83 2.56
CA LEU A 169 27.78 -3.11 1.38
C LEU A 169 26.82 -3.25 0.19
N SER A 170 26.35 -4.45 -0.12
CA SER A 170 25.37 -4.67 -1.20
C SER A 170 24.08 -3.91 -0.97
N PHE A 171 23.57 -3.91 0.27
CA PHE A 171 22.42 -3.10 0.69
C PHE A 171 22.67 -1.60 0.50
N ALA A 172 23.82 -1.09 0.95
CA ALA A 172 24.17 0.32 0.81
C ALA A 172 24.30 0.75 -0.67
N VAL A 173 24.92 -0.09 -1.51
CA VAL A 173 25.03 0.16 -2.95
C VAL A 173 23.64 0.19 -3.60
N PHE A 174 22.79 -0.80 -3.31
CA PHE A 174 21.43 -0.84 -3.84
C PHE A 174 20.61 0.40 -3.42
N TRP A 175 20.77 0.82 -2.17
CA TRP A 175 20.15 2.04 -1.65
C TRP A 175 20.65 3.30 -2.39
N VAL A 176 21.97 3.49 -2.52
CA VAL A 176 22.53 4.67 -3.20
C VAL A 176 22.02 4.76 -4.64
N VAL A 177 21.97 3.64 -5.37
CA VAL A 177 21.44 3.62 -6.75
C VAL A 177 20.01 4.12 -6.80
N GLN A 178 19.13 3.63 -5.92
CA GLN A 178 17.75 4.10 -5.85
C GLN A 178 17.68 5.60 -5.51
N MET A 179 18.47 6.06 -4.54
CA MET A 179 18.50 7.47 -4.14
C MET A 179 18.92 8.39 -5.29
N LEU A 180 19.88 7.97 -6.11
CA LEU A 180 20.30 8.71 -7.31
C LEU A 180 19.19 8.81 -8.36
N ILE A 181 18.39 7.74 -8.53
CA ILE A 181 17.23 7.76 -9.45
C ILE A 181 16.15 8.69 -8.91
N ILE A 182 15.83 8.60 -7.61
CA ILE A 182 14.82 9.44 -6.94
C ILE A 182 15.21 10.92 -7.02
N TRP A 183 16.47 11.24 -6.80
CA TRP A 183 16.98 12.61 -6.84
C TRP A 183 16.77 13.28 -8.21
N ARG A 184 16.78 12.51 -9.30
CA ARG A 184 16.48 13.00 -10.66
C ARG A 184 14.99 13.26 -10.91
N GLY A 185 14.12 12.95 -9.96
CA GLY A 185 12.70 13.25 -9.99
C GLY A 185 11.82 12.24 -10.75
N MET A 186 10.52 12.53 -10.79
CA MET A 186 9.47 11.63 -11.30
C MET A 186 9.70 11.13 -12.74
N GLU A 187 10.25 11.97 -13.62
CA GLU A 187 10.46 11.60 -15.02
C GLU A 187 11.58 10.56 -15.19
N ALA A 188 12.58 10.56 -14.31
CA ALA A 188 13.59 9.50 -14.30
C ALA A 188 12.99 8.18 -13.81
N VAL A 189 12.17 8.23 -12.77
CA VAL A 189 11.46 7.06 -12.22
C VAL A 189 10.56 6.42 -13.28
N ARG A 190 9.71 7.20 -13.96
CA ARG A 190 8.82 6.70 -15.02
C ARG A 190 9.56 6.05 -16.18
N ARG A 191 10.65 6.66 -16.65
CA ARG A 191 11.45 6.11 -17.75
C ARG A 191 12.11 4.79 -17.37
N PHE A 192 12.59 4.67 -16.13
CA PHE A 192 13.16 3.44 -15.62
C PHE A 192 12.10 2.33 -15.57
N GLU A 193 10.94 2.60 -14.97
CA GLU A 193 9.84 1.63 -14.82
C GLU A 193 9.35 1.03 -16.14
N ASN A 194 9.21 1.86 -17.18
CA ASN A 194 8.70 1.40 -18.48
C ASN A 194 9.57 0.31 -19.13
N TRP A 195 10.87 0.31 -18.87
CA TRP A 195 11.79 -0.69 -19.43
C TRP A 195 11.91 -1.94 -18.56
N THR A 196 11.79 -1.80 -17.24
CA THR A 196 12.01 -2.89 -16.29
C THR A 196 10.79 -3.77 -16.02
N ALA A 197 9.57 -3.23 -16.16
CA ALA A 197 8.35 -3.95 -15.79
C ALA A 197 8.16 -5.35 -16.45
N PRO A 198 8.49 -5.56 -17.75
CA PRO A 198 8.35 -6.89 -18.38
C PRO A 198 9.34 -7.94 -17.85
N LEU A 199 10.52 -7.51 -17.38
CA LEU A 199 11.60 -8.41 -16.97
C LEU A 199 11.31 -9.16 -15.67
N VAL A 200 10.47 -8.56 -14.81
CA VAL A 200 10.13 -9.13 -13.50
C VAL A 200 9.40 -10.46 -13.62
N SER A 201 8.37 -10.48 -14.45
CA SER A 201 7.55 -11.68 -14.70
C SER A 201 8.40 -12.82 -15.26
N VAL A 202 9.37 -12.49 -16.12
CA VAL A 202 10.28 -13.47 -16.72
C VAL A 202 11.16 -14.13 -15.65
N GLY A 203 11.72 -13.35 -14.72
CA GLY A 203 12.54 -13.89 -13.63
C GLY A 203 11.79 -14.89 -12.74
N PHE A 204 10.56 -14.55 -12.35
CA PHE A 204 9.70 -15.45 -11.58
C PHE A 204 9.28 -16.71 -12.35
N LEU A 205 9.00 -16.59 -13.65
CA LEU A 205 8.69 -17.74 -14.50
C LEU A 205 9.90 -18.66 -14.72
N ILE A 206 11.11 -18.10 -14.80
CA ILE A 206 12.35 -18.88 -14.83
C ILE A 206 12.51 -19.67 -13.52
N LEU A 207 12.29 -19.02 -12.38
CA LEU A 207 12.35 -19.67 -11.06
C LEU A 207 11.36 -20.83 -10.99
N LEU A 208 10.11 -20.61 -11.42
CA LEU A 208 9.08 -21.63 -11.48
C LEU A 208 9.46 -22.78 -12.41
N GLY A 209 9.89 -22.49 -13.64
CA GLY A 209 10.27 -23.51 -14.60
C GLY A 209 11.37 -24.43 -14.10
N TYR A 210 12.39 -23.88 -13.41
CA TYR A 210 13.45 -24.67 -12.80
C TYR A 210 12.93 -25.62 -11.70
N VAL A 211 12.13 -25.09 -10.78
CA VAL A 211 11.58 -25.89 -9.67
C VAL A 211 10.67 -26.99 -10.21
N LEU A 212 9.78 -26.68 -11.16
CA LEU A 212 8.92 -27.68 -11.79
C LEU A 212 9.72 -28.78 -12.48
N PHE A 213 10.77 -28.42 -13.21
CA PHE A 213 11.63 -29.39 -13.87
C PHE A 213 12.33 -30.31 -12.87
N LYS A 214 12.89 -29.75 -11.79
CA LYS A 214 13.59 -30.54 -10.75
C LYS A 214 12.66 -31.39 -9.90
N ALA A 215 11.45 -30.91 -9.62
CA ALA A 215 10.46 -31.61 -8.82
C ALA A 215 9.71 -32.72 -9.58
N GLY A 216 9.95 -32.88 -10.89
CA GLY A 216 9.23 -33.86 -11.72
C GLY A 216 7.82 -33.40 -12.11
N GLY A 217 7.58 -32.09 -12.18
CA GLY A 217 6.32 -31.47 -12.58
C GLY A 217 5.52 -30.90 -11.40
N ILE A 218 4.26 -30.54 -11.67
CA ILE A 218 3.37 -29.89 -10.71
C ILE A 218 2.78 -30.92 -9.71
N GLY A 219 2.54 -32.15 -10.14
CA GLY A 219 1.85 -33.19 -9.34
C GLY A 219 2.47 -33.47 -7.97
N PRO A 220 3.79 -33.70 -7.88
CA PRO A 220 4.47 -33.91 -6.59
C PRO A 220 4.34 -32.70 -5.65
N ILE A 221 4.41 -31.48 -6.19
CA ILE A 221 4.32 -30.23 -5.42
C ILE A 221 2.92 -30.05 -4.83
N LEU A 222 1.87 -30.36 -5.60
CA LEU A 222 0.48 -30.23 -5.14
C LEU A 222 0.05 -31.35 -4.18
N SER A 223 0.82 -32.45 -4.14
CA SER A 223 0.57 -33.60 -3.25
C SER A 223 1.21 -33.42 -1.87
N GLU A 224 2.04 -32.39 -1.66
CA GLU A 224 2.63 -32.10 -0.35
C GLU A 224 1.52 -31.79 0.68
N PRO A 225 1.44 -32.56 1.78
CA PRO A 225 0.35 -32.40 2.74
C PRO A 225 0.51 -31.14 3.59
N SER A 226 -0.62 -30.55 3.98
CA SER A 226 -0.63 -29.46 4.96
C SER A 226 -0.08 -29.93 6.30
N LYS A 227 0.78 -29.11 6.92
CA LYS A 227 1.24 -29.31 8.31
C LYS A 227 0.18 -28.88 9.33
N LEU A 228 -0.83 -28.11 8.89
CA LEU A 228 -1.89 -27.58 9.73
C LEU A 228 -3.20 -28.38 9.64
N GLY A 229 -3.40 -29.13 8.54
CA GLY A 229 -4.69 -29.74 8.21
C GLY A 229 -5.80 -28.70 8.07
N TRP A 230 -7.09 -29.09 8.15
CA TRP A 230 -8.23 -28.16 8.12
C TRP A 230 -8.88 -27.92 9.50
N GLY A 231 -8.21 -28.41 10.55
CA GLY A 231 -8.70 -28.37 11.93
C GLY A 231 -8.35 -27.07 12.67
N PRO A 232 -8.38 -27.08 14.01
CA PRO A 232 -8.11 -25.89 14.84
C PRO A 232 -6.76 -25.21 14.57
N SER A 233 -5.73 -25.98 14.23
CA SER A 233 -4.39 -25.44 13.93
C SER A 233 -4.40 -24.52 12.71
N PHE A 234 -5.16 -24.85 11.67
CA PHE A 234 -5.32 -23.99 10.50
C PHE A 234 -6.04 -22.70 10.84
N TRP A 235 -7.18 -22.76 11.52
CA TRP A 235 -7.98 -21.56 11.82
C TRP A 235 -7.24 -20.54 12.69
N LYS A 236 -6.37 -21.00 13.60
CA LYS A 236 -5.49 -20.13 14.40
C LYS A 236 -4.49 -19.34 13.56
N VAL A 237 -4.01 -19.91 12.45
CA VAL A 237 -3.07 -19.23 11.54
C VAL A 237 -3.83 -18.45 10.47
N PHE A 238 -4.94 -18.99 9.98
CA PHE A 238 -5.71 -18.44 8.86
C PHE A 238 -6.24 -17.04 9.12
N ALA A 239 -6.88 -16.80 10.27
CA ALA A 239 -7.46 -15.48 10.58
C ALA A 239 -6.40 -14.36 10.58
N PRO A 240 -5.31 -14.44 11.38
CA PRO A 240 -4.28 -13.40 11.36
C PRO A 240 -3.52 -13.35 10.02
N ALA A 241 -3.32 -14.48 9.35
CA ALA A 241 -2.72 -14.51 8.01
C ALA A 241 -3.59 -13.78 6.98
N LEU A 242 -4.90 -14.00 6.99
CA LEU A 242 -5.86 -13.29 6.13
C LEU A 242 -5.82 -11.78 6.40
N MET A 243 -5.76 -11.36 7.67
CA MET A 243 -5.60 -9.95 8.02
C MET A 243 -4.31 -9.38 7.46
N ALA A 244 -3.21 -10.13 7.50
CA ALA A 244 -1.94 -9.74 6.92
C ALA A 244 -2.01 -9.61 5.38
N MET A 245 -2.74 -10.52 4.70
CA MET A 245 -2.98 -10.42 3.25
C MET A 245 -3.73 -9.14 2.89
N ILE A 246 -4.76 -8.78 3.68
CA ILE A 246 -5.50 -7.53 3.50
C ILE A 246 -4.59 -6.33 3.82
N ALA A 247 -3.81 -6.41 4.90
CA ALA A 247 -2.90 -5.37 5.36
C ALA A 247 -1.82 -5.03 4.34
N PHE A 248 -1.32 -6.02 3.59
CA PHE A 248 -0.31 -5.84 2.55
C PHE A 248 -0.69 -4.72 1.58
N TRP A 249 -1.97 -4.66 1.17
CA TRP A 249 -2.50 -3.61 0.30
C TRP A 249 -3.25 -2.49 1.04
N SER A 250 -3.21 -2.45 2.37
CA SER A 250 -3.95 -1.44 3.13
C SER A 250 -3.38 -0.03 3.00
N THR A 251 -2.12 0.14 2.62
CA THR A 251 -1.59 1.45 2.23
C THR A 251 -2.30 1.93 0.97
N LEU A 252 -2.23 1.15 -0.11
CA LEU A 252 -2.87 1.47 -1.39
C LEU A 252 -4.38 1.59 -1.31
N SER A 253 -5.05 0.85 -0.41
CA SER A 253 -6.49 1.00 -0.20
C SER A 253 -6.87 2.41 0.24
N LEU A 254 -5.97 3.14 0.91
CA LEU A 254 -6.12 4.54 1.28
C LEU A 254 -5.69 5.47 0.15
N ASN A 255 -4.51 5.22 -0.45
CA ASN A 255 -3.87 6.17 -1.36
C ASN A 255 -4.06 5.93 -2.85
N MET A 256 -4.93 5.00 -3.23
CA MET A 256 -5.35 4.87 -4.62
C MET A 256 -5.84 6.19 -5.27
N PRO A 257 -6.38 7.20 -4.55
CA PRO A 257 -6.60 8.55 -5.08
C PRO A 257 -5.39 9.19 -5.77
N ASP A 258 -4.15 8.89 -5.35
CA ASP A 258 -2.92 9.44 -5.96
C ASP A 258 -2.77 9.05 -7.43
N PHE A 259 -3.26 7.86 -7.78
CA PHE A 259 -3.27 7.33 -9.14
C PHE A 259 -4.61 7.60 -9.83
N THR A 260 -5.72 7.36 -9.13
CA THR A 260 -7.06 7.47 -9.71
C THR A 260 -7.48 8.90 -10.03
N ARG A 261 -6.78 9.91 -9.50
CA ARG A 261 -6.92 11.32 -9.93
C ARG A 261 -6.66 11.57 -11.41
N PHE A 262 -5.93 10.67 -12.08
CA PHE A 262 -5.68 10.74 -13.51
C PHE A 262 -6.73 9.98 -14.35
N GLY A 263 -7.76 9.41 -13.71
CA GLY A 263 -8.76 8.52 -14.33
C GLY A 263 -9.75 9.16 -15.30
N GLY A 264 -9.89 8.56 -16.47
CA GLY A 264 -10.84 9.00 -17.49
C GLY A 264 -12.31 8.72 -17.19
N SER A 265 -12.63 7.77 -16.30
CA SER A 265 -13.99 7.56 -15.77
C SER A 265 -14.00 6.61 -14.57
N GLN A 266 -15.09 6.63 -13.80
CA GLN A 266 -15.29 5.69 -12.68
C GLN A 266 -15.32 4.23 -13.16
N ALA A 267 -15.99 3.94 -14.28
CA ALA A 267 -16.04 2.58 -14.80
C ALA A 267 -14.65 2.06 -15.21
N LYS A 268 -13.81 2.91 -15.80
CA LYS A 268 -12.44 2.55 -16.21
C LYS A 268 -11.55 2.23 -15.03
N GLN A 269 -11.58 3.06 -13.97
CA GLN A 269 -10.80 2.78 -12.76
C GLN A 269 -11.29 1.52 -12.04
N VAL A 270 -12.61 1.34 -11.90
CA VAL A 270 -13.17 0.15 -11.21
C VAL A 270 -12.77 -1.13 -11.94
N ARG A 271 -13.02 -1.19 -13.25
CA ARG A 271 -12.67 -2.37 -14.06
C ARG A 271 -11.17 -2.64 -14.03
N GLY A 272 -10.35 -1.61 -14.14
CA GLY A 272 -8.89 -1.76 -14.17
C GLY A 272 -8.34 -2.30 -12.86
N GLN A 273 -8.93 -1.94 -11.72
CA GLN A 273 -8.53 -2.47 -10.41
C GLN A 273 -9.09 -3.88 -10.14
N ILE A 274 -10.34 -4.16 -10.50
CA ILE A 274 -10.94 -5.51 -10.39
C ILE A 274 -10.17 -6.52 -11.24
N LEU A 275 -9.78 -6.13 -12.45
CA LEU A 275 -8.98 -6.99 -13.33
C LEU A 275 -7.51 -7.00 -12.90
N GLY A 276 -6.97 -5.88 -12.44
CA GLY A 276 -5.57 -5.75 -12.05
C GLY A 276 -5.24 -6.56 -10.80
N LEU A 277 -5.66 -6.06 -9.63
CA LEU A 277 -5.18 -6.56 -8.33
C LEU A 277 -5.41 -8.07 -8.14
N PRO A 278 -6.65 -8.60 -8.20
CA PRO A 278 -6.88 -10.02 -7.96
C PRO A 278 -6.14 -10.94 -8.94
N THR A 279 -6.07 -10.60 -10.23
CA THR A 279 -5.47 -11.51 -11.22
C THR A 279 -3.94 -11.52 -11.12
N THR A 280 -3.31 -10.35 -10.98
CA THR A 280 -1.85 -10.26 -10.87
C THR A 280 -1.35 -10.83 -9.55
N MET A 281 -2.10 -10.62 -8.46
CA MET A 281 -1.78 -11.23 -7.16
C MET A 281 -1.97 -12.74 -7.16
N THR A 282 -3.04 -13.24 -7.78
CA THR A 282 -3.23 -14.70 -7.91
C THR A 282 -2.09 -15.31 -8.72
N PHE A 283 -1.69 -14.67 -9.82
CA PHE A 283 -0.57 -15.14 -10.65
C PHE A 283 0.73 -15.22 -9.85
N ILE A 284 1.17 -14.14 -9.20
CA ILE A 284 2.42 -14.16 -8.44
C ILE A 284 2.35 -15.11 -7.23
N SER A 285 1.17 -15.26 -6.62
CA SER A 285 0.97 -16.20 -5.51
C SER A 285 1.09 -17.65 -5.96
N ILE A 286 0.52 -18.02 -7.11
CA ILE A 286 0.70 -19.36 -7.68
C ILE A 286 2.18 -19.62 -7.95
N VAL A 287 2.88 -18.66 -8.55
CA VAL A 287 4.33 -18.78 -8.79
C VAL A 287 5.07 -19.01 -7.47
N ALA A 288 4.81 -18.18 -6.46
CA ALA A 288 5.46 -18.27 -5.14
C ALA A 288 5.15 -19.57 -4.39
N ILE A 289 3.89 -19.98 -4.36
CA ILE A 289 3.44 -21.21 -3.70
C ILE A 289 4.12 -22.42 -4.36
N LEU A 290 4.03 -22.55 -5.69
CA LEU A 290 4.60 -23.69 -6.39
C LEU A 290 6.12 -23.77 -6.24
N THR A 291 6.80 -22.62 -6.34
CA THR A 291 8.26 -22.57 -6.18
C THR A 291 8.70 -22.88 -4.75
N THR A 292 7.97 -22.37 -3.74
CA THR A 292 8.29 -22.61 -2.32
C THR A 292 8.00 -24.04 -1.90
N SER A 293 6.83 -24.59 -2.27
CA SER A 293 6.47 -25.98 -2.02
C SER A 293 7.41 -26.94 -2.75
N GLY A 294 7.77 -26.65 -4.01
CA GLY A 294 8.77 -27.43 -4.73
C GLY A 294 10.16 -27.31 -4.12
N GLY A 295 10.53 -26.13 -3.60
CA GLY A 295 11.74 -25.95 -2.80
C GLY A 295 11.75 -26.81 -1.54
N ALA A 296 10.61 -26.92 -0.84
CA ALA A 296 10.46 -27.80 0.31
C ALA A 296 10.67 -29.27 -0.06
N LEU A 297 10.08 -29.72 -1.16
CA LEU A 297 10.27 -31.08 -1.68
C LEU A 297 11.74 -31.35 -2.06
N LEU A 298 12.40 -30.39 -2.71
CA LEU A 298 13.76 -30.56 -3.24
C LEU A 298 14.86 -30.43 -2.18
N TYR A 299 14.65 -29.57 -1.18
CA TYR A 299 15.68 -29.16 -0.23
C TYR A 299 15.33 -29.49 1.23
N GLY A 300 14.18 -30.11 1.48
CA GLY A 300 13.70 -30.47 2.83
C GLY A 300 13.19 -29.30 3.66
N GLN A 301 13.15 -28.09 3.11
CA GLN A 301 12.72 -26.87 3.82
C GLN A 301 12.06 -25.87 2.87
N ALA A 302 11.02 -25.18 3.36
CA ALA A 302 10.36 -24.12 2.62
C ALA A 302 11.23 -22.85 2.58
N ILE A 303 11.91 -22.62 1.46
CA ILE A 303 12.70 -21.41 1.23
C ILE A 303 11.74 -20.31 0.74
N TRP A 304 11.32 -19.45 1.66
CA TRP A 304 10.32 -18.43 1.39
C TRP A 304 10.87 -17.21 0.65
N ASP A 305 12.18 -16.96 0.76
CA ASP A 305 12.86 -15.88 0.05
C ASP A 305 13.27 -16.32 -1.38
N PRO A 306 12.83 -15.61 -2.44
CA PRO A 306 13.11 -16.01 -3.82
C PRO A 306 14.58 -15.80 -4.22
N ALA A 307 15.31 -14.86 -3.61
CA ALA A 307 16.73 -14.66 -3.88
C ALA A 307 17.53 -15.84 -3.32
N GLN A 308 17.20 -16.28 -2.09
CA GLN A 308 17.82 -17.47 -1.48
C GLN A 308 17.44 -18.76 -2.22
N LEU A 309 16.20 -18.87 -2.71
CA LEU A 309 15.78 -20.02 -3.51
C LEU A 309 16.53 -20.06 -4.85
N ALA A 310 16.68 -18.92 -5.52
CA ALA A 310 17.49 -18.82 -6.75
C ALA A 310 18.94 -19.25 -6.48
N ASP A 311 19.52 -18.96 -5.31
CA ASP A 311 20.85 -19.42 -4.93
C ASP A 311 20.94 -20.95 -4.73
N ARG A 312 19.85 -21.71 -4.79
CA ARG A 312 19.93 -23.19 -4.79
C ARG A 312 20.08 -23.78 -6.18
N PHE A 313 20.02 -22.96 -7.23
CA PHE A 313 20.03 -23.45 -8.59
C PHE A 313 21.45 -23.93 -8.97
N SER A 314 21.49 -25.07 -9.63
CA SER A 314 22.73 -25.70 -10.06
C SER A 314 23.41 -25.00 -11.24
N SER A 315 22.67 -24.26 -12.06
CA SER A 315 23.19 -23.56 -13.24
C SER A 315 23.62 -22.13 -12.89
N PRO A 316 24.92 -21.80 -12.92
CA PRO A 316 25.39 -20.46 -12.59
C PRO A 316 24.77 -19.39 -13.50
N ALA A 317 24.65 -19.68 -14.81
CA ALA A 317 24.04 -18.75 -15.75
C ALA A 317 22.57 -18.42 -15.41
N LEU A 318 21.80 -19.43 -14.99
CA LEU A 318 20.40 -19.25 -14.62
C LEU A 318 20.26 -18.41 -13.33
N VAL A 319 21.13 -18.67 -12.35
CA VAL A 319 21.21 -17.88 -11.11
C VAL A 319 21.50 -16.42 -11.44
N MET A 320 22.51 -16.16 -12.28
CA MET A 320 22.90 -14.80 -12.67
C MET A 320 21.74 -14.07 -13.37
N ILE A 321 21.08 -14.70 -14.34
CA ILE A 321 19.94 -14.11 -15.07
C ILE A 321 18.78 -13.83 -14.10
N ALA A 322 18.43 -14.79 -13.25
CA ALA A 322 17.33 -14.64 -12.30
C ALA A 322 17.59 -13.50 -11.30
N LEU A 323 18.79 -13.44 -10.71
CA LEU A 323 19.15 -12.42 -9.72
C LEU A 323 19.28 -11.02 -10.35
N VAL A 324 19.79 -10.90 -11.58
CA VAL A 324 19.81 -9.61 -12.29
C VAL A 324 18.37 -9.13 -12.57
N ALA A 325 17.50 -10.03 -13.05
CA ALA A 325 16.08 -9.70 -13.22
C ALA A 325 15.43 -9.28 -11.90
N LEU A 326 15.78 -9.95 -10.79
CA LEU A 326 15.30 -9.66 -9.45
C LEU A 326 15.74 -8.28 -8.93
N VAL A 327 17.02 -7.91 -9.13
CA VAL A 327 17.55 -6.58 -8.78
C VAL A 327 16.79 -5.49 -9.54
N LEU A 328 16.65 -5.65 -10.87
CA LEU A 328 15.93 -4.67 -11.71
C LEU A 328 14.45 -4.56 -11.33
N ALA A 329 13.80 -5.69 -11.08
CA ALA A 329 12.42 -5.76 -10.61
C ALA A 329 12.21 -4.99 -9.31
N THR A 330 13.12 -5.19 -8.36
CA THR A 330 13.03 -4.59 -7.03
C THR A 330 13.17 -3.08 -7.12
N ILE A 331 14.11 -2.56 -7.93
CA ILE A 331 14.21 -1.11 -8.15
C ILE A 331 12.90 -0.57 -8.75
N SER A 332 12.38 -1.23 -9.79
CA SER A 332 11.16 -0.80 -10.47
C SER A 332 9.95 -0.72 -9.53
N ALA A 333 9.67 -1.80 -8.81
CA ALA A 333 8.51 -1.88 -7.92
C ALA A 333 8.65 -0.93 -6.73
N ASN A 334 9.87 -0.77 -6.20
CA ASN A 334 10.10 0.03 -5.02
C ASN A 334 9.94 1.53 -5.27
N LEU A 335 10.43 2.02 -6.43
CA LEU A 335 10.23 3.41 -6.83
C LEU A 335 8.73 3.70 -7.07
N ALA A 336 8.03 2.83 -7.79
CA ALA A 336 6.61 3.01 -8.11
C ALA A 336 5.71 3.03 -6.87
N ALA A 337 5.79 1.98 -6.05
CA ALA A 337 4.85 1.74 -4.97
C ALA A 337 5.21 2.50 -3.68
N ASN A 338 6.51 2.62 -3.39
CA ASN A 338 6.97 3.04 -2.07
C ASN A 338 7.60 4.42 -2.05
N VAL A 339 7.85 5.08 -3.18
CA VAL A 339 8.37 6.46 -3.22
C VAL A 339 7.31 7.46 -3.64
N VAL A 340 6.46 7.11 -4.62
CA VAL A 340 5.52 8.06 -5.22
C VAL A 340 4.58 8.67 -4.19
N SER A 341 3.85 7.83 -3.47
CA SER A 341 2.83 8.29 -2.53
C SER A 341 3.38 8.93 -1.25
N PRO A 342 4.44 8.44 -0.58
CA PRO A 342 4.96 9.16 0.59
C PRO A 342 5.53 10.53 0.20
N SER A 343 6.00 10.70 -1.04
CA SER A 343 6.40 12.01 -1.54
C SER A 343 5.24 13.01 -1.54
N TYR A 344 4.03 12.60 -1.93
CA TYR A 344 2.83 13.43 -1.82
C TYR A 344 2.42 13.68 -0.36
N ASP A 345 2.54 12.67 0.51
CA ASP A 345 2.20 12.81 1.93
C ASP A 345 3.12 13.78 2.67
N PHE A 346 4.44 13.68 2.46
CA PHE A 346 5.41 14.61 3.02
C PHE A 346 5.23 16.01 2.43
N SER A 347 4.93 16.11 1.12
CA SER A 347 4.56 17.38 0.50
C SER A 347 3.32 17.98 1.14
N ASN A 348 2.30 17.18 1.49
CA ASN A 348 1.13 17.68 2.23
C ASN A 348 1.47 18.22 3.62
N ALA A 349 2.42 17.60 4.32
CA ALA A 349 2.87 18.07 5.62
C ALA A 349 3.57 19.45 5.53
N PHE A 350 4.39 19.65 4.50
CA PHE A 350 5.10 20.92 4.26
C PHE A 350 5.04 21.37 2.79
N PRO A 351 3.89 21.88 2.32
CA PRO A 351 3.62 22.08 0.87
C PRO A 351 4.56 23.03 0.15
N LYS A 352 5.18 23.96 0.87
CA LYS A 352 6.10 24.96 0.32
C LYS A 352 7.58 24.58 0.41
N ARG A 353 7.92 23.45 1.06
CA ARG A 353 9.31 23.03 1.31
C ARG A 353 9.67 21.67 0.74
N ILE A 354 8.69 20.77 0.62
CA ILE A 354 8.93 19.40 0.19
C ILE A 354 8.40 19.21 -1.22
N THR A 355 9.33 19.09 -2.17
CA THR A 355 9.07 18.65 -3.54
C THR A 355 9.01 17.13 -3.61
N PHE A 356 8.61 16.58 -4.75
CA PHE A 356 8.62 15.13 -5.00
C PHE A 356 9.98 14.49 -4.66
N ALA A 357 11.07 15.03 -5.22
CA ALA A 357 12.41 14.48 -5.00
C ALA A 357 12.82 14.52 -3.52
N VAL A 358 12.55 15.63 -2.82
CA VAL A 358 12.85 15.74 -1.38
C VAL A 358 12.05 14.74 -0.56
N GLY A 359 10.75 14.59 -0.85
CA GLY A 359 9.90 13.60 -0.18
C GLY A 359 10.38 12.16 -0.42
N GLY A 360 10.83 11.85 -1.64
CA GLY A 360 11.39 10.55 -1.96
C GLY A 360 12.73 10.29 -1.26
N LEU A 361 13.59 11.29 -1.13
CA LEU A 361 14.84 11.16 -0.38
C LEU A 361 14.59 10.95 1.12
N ILE A 362 13.62 11.67 1.70
CA ILE A 362 13.18 11.46 3.10
C ILE A 362 12.70 10.01 3.27
N THR A 363 11.91 9.51 2.32
CA THR A 363 11.44 8.11 2.31
C THR A 363 12.61 7.13 2.36
N GLY A 364 13.64 7.37 1.53
CA GLY A 364 14.81 6.52 1.47
C GLY A 364 15.65 6.51 2.74
N VAL A 365 15.77 7.65 3.43
CA VAL A 365 16.50 7.74 4.70
C VAL A 365 15.71 7.07 5.83
N ILE A 366 14.43 7.42 5.99
CA ILE A 366 13.58 6.84 7.04
C ILE A 366 13.45 5.32 6.84
N GLY A 367 13.40 4.85 5.59
CA GLY A 367 13.33 3.43 5.29
C GLY A 367 14.51 2.62 5.83
N ILE A 368 15.72 3.19 5.90
CA ILE A 368 16.85 2.54 6.58
C ILE A 368 16.69 2.60 8.10
N LEU A 369 16.29 3.75 8.64
CA LEU A 369 16.17 3.98 10.08
C LEU A 369 15.13 3.06 10.75
N ILE A 370 14.14 2.60 9.99
CA ILE A 370 13.14 1.60 10.42
C ILE A 370 13.74 0.20 10.64
N GLN A 371 14.99 -0.05 10.22
CA GLN A 371 15.69 -1.33 10.35
C GLN A 371 14.96 -2.48 9.62
N PRO A 372 14.79 -2.38 8.30
CA PRO A 372 13.96 -3.30 7.53
C PRO A 372 14.38 -4.76 7.59
N TRP A 373 15.68 -5.03 7.78
CA TRP A 373 16.22 -6.38 7.98
C TRP A 373 15.64 -7.11 9.19
N ARG A 374 15.13 -6.37 10.20
CA ARG A 374 14.42 -6.97 11.34
C ARG A 374 12.96 -7.27 11.03
N LEU A 375 12.34 -6.49 10.14
CA LEU A 375 10.92 -6.68 9.77
C LEU A 375 10.73 -7.83 8.77
N TYR A 376 11.78 -8.15 8.02
CA TYR A 376 11.80 -9.21 7.00
C TYR A 376 12.63 -10.43 7.44
N SER A 377 13.05 -10.53 8.71
CA SER A 377 13.97 -11.59 9.16
C SER A 377 13.36 -12.99 9.08
N ASP A 378 12.05 -13.12 9.31
CA ASP A 378 11.34 -14.39 9.22
C ASP A 378 9.84 -14.20 8.94
N PRO A 379 9.13 -15.26 8.49
CA PRO A 379 7.71 -15.20 8.17
C PRO A 379 6.79 -14.74 9.31
N ASN A 380 7.08 -15.06 10.57
CA ASN A 380 6.22 -14.67 11.69
C ASN A 380 6.31 -13.17 11.96
N ILE A 381 7.52 -12.61 11.96
CA ILE A 381 7.71 -11.17 12.12
C ILE A 381 7.10 -10.42 10.92
N TYR A 382 7.32 -10.92 9.71
CA TYR A 382 6.77 -10.31 8.50
C TYR A 382 5.23 -10.29 8.51
N ILE A 383 4.60 -11.44 8.75
CA ILE A 383 3.14 -11.60 8.67
C ILE A 383 2.45 -11.01 9.91
N PHE A 384 2.89 -11.38 11.12
CA PHE A 384 2.13 -11.09 12.34
C PHE A 384 2.58 -9.82 13.06
N ALA A 385 3.85 -9.41 12.92
CA ALA A 385 4.32 -8.16 13.54
C ALA A 385 4.24 -6.98 12.58
N TRP A 386 4.83 -7.07 11.40
CA TRP A 386 4.85 -5.97 10.43
C TRP A 386 3.46 -5.74 9.82
N LEU A 387 2.95 -6.69 9.03
CA LEU A 387 1.66 -6.57 8.34
C LEU A 387 0.49 -6.42 9.31
N GLY A 388 0.43 -7.29 10.32
CA GLY A 388 -0.64 -7.28 11.33
C GLY A 388 -0.77 -5.94 12.05
N PHE A 389 0.35 -5.33 12.46
CA PHE A 389 0.33 -4.10 13.24
C PHE A 389 -0.06 -2.90 12.36
N TYR A 390 0.70 -2.59 11.31
CA TYR A 390 0.39 -1.39 10.55
C TYR A 390 -0.96 -1.50 9.82
N GLY A 391 -1.33 -2.71 9.39
CA GLY A 391 -2.60 -2.98 8.73
C GLY A 391 -3.78 -2.57 9.59
N GLY A 392 -3.76 -2.90 10.87
CA GLY A 392 -4.77 -2.48 11.85
C GLY A 392 -4.91 -0.96 11.96
N VAL A 393 -3.78 -0.25 12.06
CA VAL A 393 -3.74 1.22 12.15
C VAL A 393 -4.33 1.87 10.90
N LEU A 394 -3.95 1.39 9.71
CA LEU A 394 -4.48 1.92 8.45
C LEU A 394 -5.92 1.53 8.18
N GLY A 395 -6.36 0.37 8.68
CA GLY A 395 -7.77 -0.02 8.71
C GLY A 395 -8.62 1.06 9.38
N ALA A 396 -8.19 1.58 10.54
CA ALA A 396 -8.89 2.66 11.24
C ALA A 396 -9.02 3.94 10.42
N VAL A 397 -7.96 4.32 9.70
CA VAL A 397 -8.02 5.46 8.77
C VAL A 397 -9.03 5.19 7.65
N ALA A 398 -9.02 3.99 7.06
CA ALA A 398 -9.96 3.60 6.00
C ALA A 398 -11.41 3.69 6.48
N GLY A 399 -11.68 3.20 7.68
CA GLY A 399 -13.00 3.28 8.31
C GLY A 399 -13.54 4.71 8.39
N VAL A 400 -12.71 5.65 8.85
CA VAL A 400 -13.06 7.09 8.92
C VAL A 400 -13.36 7.66 7.54
N LEU A 401 -12.52 7.38 6.54
CA LEU A 401 -12.70 7.91 5.18
C LEU A 401 -13.97 7.36 4.53
N ILE A 402 -14.23 6.06 4.67
CA ILE A 402 -15.41 5.41 4.09
C ILE A 402 -16.68 5.93 4.75
N ALA A 403 -16.72 5.98 6.10
CA ALA A 403 -17.84 6.54 6.85
C ALA A 403 -18.12 7.99 6.45
N GLY A 404 -17.07 8.82 6.45
CA GLY A 404 -17.20 10.23 6.12
C GLY A 404 -17.61 10.47 4.68
N TYR A 405 -17.02 9.76 3.72
CA TYR A 405 -17.27 10.03 2.31
C TYR A 405 -18.60 9.48 1.82
N TRP A 406 -18.89 8.21 2.11
CA TRP A 406 -20.05 7.51 1.55
C TRP A 406 -21.32 7.75 2.36
N VAL A 407 -21.23 7.77 3.70
CA VAL A 407 -22.41 7.88 4.56
C VAL A 407 -22.70 9.35 4.90
N VAL A 408 -21.73 10.06 5.48
CA VAL A 408 -21.95 11.44 5.97
C VAL A 408 -22.06 12.43 4.82
N ARG A 409 -21.08 12.44 3.90
CA ARG A 409 -21.02 13.41 2.80
C ARG A 409 -21.67 12.92 1.51
N ARG A 410 -22.15 11.68 1.45
CA ARG A 410 -22.83 11.09 0.28
C ARG A 410 -22.11 11.35 -1.05
N THR A 411 -20.78 11.20 -1.04
CA THR A 411 -19.86 11.43 -2.17
C THR A 411 -19.78 12.89 -2.68
N LYS A 412 -20.30 13.87 -1.94
CA LYS A 412 -20.29 15.29 -2.31
C LYS A 412 -19.25 16.05 -1.47
N LEU A 413 -18.22 16.55 -2.14
CA LEU A 413 -17.18 17.42 -1.58
C LEU A 413 -17.20 18.78 -2.28
N ASN A 414 -16.96 19.84 -1.51
CA ASN A 414 -16.51 21.14 -2.00
C ASN A 414 -15.01 21.03 -2.34
N LEU A 415 -14.63 21.15 -3.61
CA LEU A 415 -13.26 20.92 -4.08
C LEU A 415 -12.32 22.05 -3.65
N ALA A 416 -12.72 23.30 -3.85
CA ALA A 416 -11.91 24.45 -3.49
C ALA A 416 -11.66 24.53 -1.98
N GLY A 417 -12.67 24.22 -1.17
CA GLY A 417 -12.61 24.21 0.29
C GLY A 417 -11.53 23.31 0.86
N LEU A 418 -11.09 22.27 0.13
CA LEU A 418 -10.00 21.36 0.55
C LEU A 418 -8.63 22.06 0.61
N TYR A 419 -8.51 23.27 0.07
CA TYR A 419 -7.26 24.03 0.05
C TYR A 419 -7.35 25.32 0.87
N LEU A 420 -8.53 25.73 1.31
CA LEU A 420 -8.71 27.04 1.94
C LEU A 420 -8.50 27.00 3.45
N GLU A 421 -7.68 27.92 3.93
CA GLU A 421 -7.65 28.25 5.35
C GLU A 421 -8.99 28.86 5.76
N ARG A 422 -9.55 28.42 6.89
CA ARG A 422 -10.88 28.84 7.37
C ARG A 422 -12.04 28.54 6.40
N GLY A 423 -11.86 27.64 5.44
CA GLY A 423 -12.94 27.11 4.60
C GLY A 423 -13.79 26.03 5.29
N VAL A 424 -14.67 25.38 4.53
CA VAL A 424 -15.64 24.38 5.04
C VAL A 424 -15.02 23.15 5.72
N TYR A 425 -13.73 22.87 5.49
CA TYR A 425 -12.97 21.80 6.17
C TYR A 425 -11.90 22.34 7.12
N TRP A 426 -12.11 23.54 7.66
CA TRP A 426 -11.24 24.09 8.68
C TRP A 426 -11.47 23.45 10.05
N PHE A 427 -12.71 23.03 10.35
CA PHE A 427 -13.07 22.50 11.67
C PHE A 427 -12.56 23.41 12.80
N ARG A 428 -12.02 22.84 13.89
CA ARG A 428 -11.42 23.60 14.99
C ARG A 428 -9.92 23.80 14.72
N ALA A 429 -9.55 25.00 14.30
CA ALA A 429 -8.16 25.39 14.05
C ALA A 429 -7.40 24.52 13.02
N GLY A 430 -8.12 23.92 12.06
CA GLY A 430 -7.58 23.02 11.04
C GLY A 430 -7.75 21.52 11.34
N TRP A 431 -8.35 21.17 12.48
CA TRP A 431 -8.41 19.81 13.02
C TRP A 431 -9.84 19.34 13.30
N SER A 432 -10.18 18.16 12.81
CA SER A 432 -11.38 17.41 13.17
C SER A 432 -11.06 16.41 14.28
N TRP A 433 -11.50 16.74 15.50
CA TRP A 433 -11.32 15.83 16.64
C TRP A 433 -12.15 14.55 16.51
N GLN A 434 -13.28 14.58 15.80
CA GLN A 434 -14.09 13.38 15.55
C GLN A 434 -13.30 12.35 14.75
N ALA A 435 -12.65 12.78 13.66
CA ALA A 435 -11.81 11.91 12.85
C ALA A 435 -10.63 11.38 13.66
N LEU A 436 -9.90 12.25 14.37
CA LEU A 436 -8.74 11.85 15.15
C LEU A 436 -9.08 10.83 16.25
N VAL A 437 -10.12 11.08 17.04
CA VAL A 437 -10.55 10.16 18.10
C VAL A 437 -11.01 8.83 17.50
N ALA A 438 -11.77 8.86 16.41
CA ALA A 438 -12.18 7.64 15.72
C ALA A 438 -10.99 6.81 15.23
N THR A 439 -9.97 7.45 14.64
CA THR A 439 -8.74 6.78 14.24
C THR A 439 -7.99 6.19 15.42
N VAL A 440 -7.83 6.94 16.52
CA VAL A 440 -7.12 6.47 17.72
C VAL A 440 -7.86 5.28 18.35
N VAL A 441 -9.17 5.37 18.54
CA VAL A 441 -9.96 4.27 19.10
C VAL A 441 -9.90 3.06 18.19
N GLY A 442 -10.10 3.23 16.88
CA GLY A 442 -9.97 2.13 15.92
C GLY A 442 -8.58 1.49 15.94
N ALA A 443 -7.51 2.29 15.97
CA ALA A 443 -6.15 1.79 16.03
C ALA A 443 -5.88 1.05 17.35
N VAL A 444 -6.32 1.57 18.50
CA VAL A 444 -6.18 0.87 19.79
C VAL A 444 -6.93 -0.44 19.79
N LEU A 445 -8.15 -0.50 19.26
CA LEU A 445 -8.88 -1.77 19.12
C LEU A 445 -8.16 -2.76 18.20
N ALA A 446 -7.53 -2.25 17.14
CA ALA A 446 -6.83 -3.07 16.16
C ALA A 446 -5.50 -3.64 16.66
N VAL A 447 -4.66 -2.81 17.29
CA VAL A 447 -3.27 -3.15 17.63
C VAL A 447 -2.96 -3.12 19.12
N GLY A 448 -3.88 -2.68 19.96
CA GLY A 448 -3.70 -2.71 21.41
C GLY A 448 -3.53 -4.14 21.93
N GLY A 449 -4.02 -5.15 21.21
CA GLY A 449 -3.79 -6.57 21.50
C GLY A 449 -2.50 -7.16 20.93
N ALA A 450 -1.64 -6.38 20.25
CA ALA A 450 -0.47 -6.92 19.54
C ALA A 450 0.41 -7.77 20.46
N TYR A 451 0.69 -9.00 20.02
CA TYR A 451 1.40 -10.01 20.79
C TYR A 451 2.42 -10.76 19.93
N THR A 452 3.41 -11.36 20.59
CA THR A 452 4.38 -12.25 19.96
C THR A 452 4.03 -13.70 20.28
N ALA A 453 3.96 -14.54 19.25
CA ALA A 453 3.63 -15.94 19.42
C ALA A 453 4.72 -16.66 20.25
N PRO A 454 4.37 -17.62 21.12
CA PRO A 454 5.35 -18.38 21.88
C PRO A 454 6.40 -19.04 20.97
N GLY A 455 7.67 -18.93 21.34
CA GLY A 455 8.78 -19.50 20.57
C GLY A 455 9.21 -18.67 19.35
N THR A 456 8.78 -17.41 19.24
CA THR A 456 9.24 -16.45 18.21
C THR A 456 9.88 -15.22 18.86
N ASP A 457 10.93 -14.66 18.24
CA ASP A 457 11.65 -13.48 18.73
C ASP A 457 11.01 -12.17 18.23
N GLY A 458 9.70 -12.03 18.46
CA GLY A 458 8.94 -10.86 18.04
C GLY A 458 9.02 -9.66 19.01
N PRO A 459 8.57 -8.48 18.58
CA PRO A 459 8.75 -7.23 19.33
C PRO A 459 7.71 -6.98 20.43
N PHE A 460 6.71 -7.85 20.61
CA PHE A 460 5.56 -7.62 21.49
C PHE A 460 5.53 -8.59 22.68
N PRO A 461 4.86 -8.25 23.80
CA PRO A 461 4.66 -9.18 24.90
C PRO A 461 3.83 -10.41 24.49
N ALA A 462 4.09 -11.57 25.08
CA ALA A 462 3.34 -12.81 24.77
C ALA A 462 1.84 -12.72 25.15
N ASP A 463 1.51 -11.95 26.18
CA ASP A 463 0.13 -11.73 26.63
C ASP A 463 -0.56 -10.56 25.89
N GLY A 464 0.15 -9.91 24.97
CA GLY A 464 -0.31 -8.73 24.27
C GLY A 464 -0.01 -7.42 25.01
N LEU A 465 0.06 -6.31 24.27
CA LEU A 465 0.26 -4.97 24.86
C LEU A 465 -0.84 -4.60 25.86
N ILE A 466 -2.09 -4.95 25.54
CA ILE A 466 -3.27 -4.82 26.37
C ILE A 466 -3.97 -6.19 26.35
N PRO A 467 -3.84 -7.01 27.41
CA PRO A 467 -4.22 -8.42 27.37
C PRO A 467 -5.67 -8.70 26.96
N PHE A 468 -6.62 -7.86 27.38
CA PHE A 468 -8.04 -8.03 27.01
C PHE A 468 -8.31 -7.79 25.52
N LEU A 469 -7.44 -7.04 24.82
CA LEU A 469 -7.55 -6.77 23.39
C LEU A 469 -6.80 -7.82 22.55
N LYS A 470 -6.02 -8.72 23.15
CA LYS A 470 -5.24 -9.74 22.44
C LYS A 470 -6.05 -10.49 21.36
N PRO A 471 -7.29 -10.96 21.63
CA PRO A 471 -8.07 -11.67 20.61
C PRO A 471 -8.45 -10.81 19.40
N LEU A 472 -8.51 -9.48 19.56
CA LEU A 472 -8.81 -8.58 18.44
C LEU A 472 -7.63 -8.42 17.49
N TYR A 473 -6.40 -8.68 17.94
CA TYR A 473 -5.21 -8.55 17.09
C TYR A 473 -5.20 -9.55 15.95
N ASP A 474 -5.74 -10.76 16.16
CA ASP A 474 -5.90 -11.76 15.09
C ASP A 474 -6.87 -11.30 13.99
N TYR A 475 -7.64 -10.23 14.26
CA TYR A 475 -8.57 -9.56 13.36
C TYR A 475 -8.24 -8.07 13.19
N SER A 476 -6.96 -7.68 13.39
CA SER A 476 -6.54 -6.28 13.57
C SER A 476 -7.08 -5.33 12.51
N TRP A 477 -6.98 -5.71 11.23
CA TRP A 477 -7.41 -4.87 10.12
C TRP A 477 -8.92 -4.59 10.14
N VAL A 478 -9.74 -5.63 10.36
CA VAL A 478 -11.20 -5.50 10.45
C VAL A 478 -11.59 -4.72 11.70
N ALA A 479 -10.97 -5.01 12.85
CA ALA A 479 -11.20 -4.29 14.10
C ALA A 479 -10.90 -2.79 13.94
N GLY A 480 -9.79 -2.47 13.25
CA GLY A 480 -9.43 -1.09 12.90
C GLY A 480 -10.49 -0.43 12.02
N LEU A 481 -10.82 -1.04 10.88
CA LEU A 481 -11.80 -0.50 9.94
C LEU A 481 -13.16 -0.28 10.57
N VAL A 482 -13.70 -1.29 11.26
CA VAL A 482 -15.02 -1.20 11.90
C VAL A 482 -14.99 -0.20 13.04
N GLY A 483 -13.94 -0.22 13.87
CA GLY A 483 -13.79 0.74 14.97
C GLY A 483 -13.75 2.18 14.49
N GLY A 484 -12.90 2.49 13.52
CA GLY A 484 -12.82 3.82 12.92
C GLY A 484 -14.11 4.26 12.24
N PHE A 485 -14.77 3.36 11.52
CA PHE A 485 -16.03 3.61 10.84
C PHE A 485 -17.17 3.93 11.82
N VAL A 486 -17.41 3.05 12.80
CA VAL A 486 -18.52 3.17 13.74
C VAL A 486 -18.35 4.38 14.65
N VAL A 487 -17.14 4.60 15.19
CA VAL A 487 -16.87 5.74 16.09
C VAL A 487 -17.04 7.06 15.35
N TYR A 488 -16.55 7.15 14.09
CA TYR A 488 -16.72 8.37 13.30
C TYR A 488 -18.20 8.66 12.97
N LEU A 489 -18.99 7.63 12.65
CA LEU A 489 -20.42 7.79 12.42
C LEU A 489 -21.16 8.23 13.69
N ALA A 490 -20.85 7.64 14.84
CA ALA A 490 -21.46 8.02 16.11
C ALA A 490 -21.24 9.52 16.43
N PHE A 491 -20.02 10.03 16.23
CA PHE A 491 -19.76 11.46 16.38
C PHE A 491 -20.48 12.32 15.33
N SER A 492 -20.57 11.84 14.09
CA SER A 492 -21.21 12.57 13.00
C SER A 492 -22.73 12.69 13.16
N LEU A 493 -23.38 11.68 13.77
CA LEU A 493 -24.83 11.63 14.02
C LEU A 493 -25.26 12.46 15.23
N THR A 494 -24.43 12.56 16.25
CA THR A 494 -24.75 13.32 17.47
C THR A 494 -24.63 14.84 17.31
N GLY A 495 -24.28 15.33 16.11
CA GLY A 495 -24.18 16.77 15.80
C GLY A 495 -23.11 17.52 16.59
N SER A 496 -22.30 16.82 17.38
CA SER A 496 -21.46 17.38 18.44
C SER A 496 -20.38 18.33 17.91
N PHE A 497 -20.08 18.34 16.60
CA PHE A 497 -19.02 19.16 16.00
C PHE A 497 -19.16 19.42 14.48
N GLN A 498 -20.38 19.51 13.92
CA GLN A 498 -20.53 19.88 12.51
C GLN A 498 -20.15 21.36 12.30
N PRO A 499 -19.33 21.71 11.29
CA PRO A 499 -19.19 23.10 10.86
C PRO A 499 -20.56 23.63 10.43
N LYS A 500 -20.91 24.87 10.81
CA LYS A 500 -22.08 25.55 10.24
C LYS A 500 -21.88 25.63 8.72
N GLU A 501 -22.67 24.90 7.95
CA GLU A 501 -22.82 25.18 6.53
C GLU A 501 -23.51 26.55 6.42
N GLU A 502 -22.77 27.59 6.01
CA GLU A 502 -23.40 28.83 5.55
C GLU A 502 -24.04 28.54 4.19
N THR A 503 -25.32 28.19 4.22
CA THR A 503 -26.20 28.18 3.06
C THR A 503 -26.36 29.60 2.54
N HIS A 504 -25.54 29.98 1.56
CA HIS A 504 -25.92 31.06 0.65
C HIS A 504 -26.94 30.50 -0.35
N GLU A 505 -28.20 30.38 0.08
CA GLU A 505 -29.32 30.37 -0.86
C GLU A 505 -29.44 31.78 -1.44
N GLN A 506 -29.22 31.92 -2.75
CA GLN A 506 -29.62 33.13 -3.46
C GLN A 506 -31.16 33.19 -3.48
N PRO A 507 -31.80 34.28 -3.02
CA PRO A 507 -33.24 34.43 -3.15
C PRO A 507 -33.62 34.49 -4.63
N GLY A 508 -34.64 33.72 -4.98
CA GLY A 508 -35.04 33.42 -6.35
C GLY A 508 -35.19 34.63 -7.26
N GLN A 509 -34.75 34.45 -8.51
CA GLN A 509 -35.17 35.31 -9.61
C GLN A 509 -36.69 35.29 -9.69
N GLY A 510 -37.28 36.46 -9.47
CA GLY A 510 -38.71 36.70 -9.51
C GLY A 510 -39.32 36.27 -10.85
N ARG A 511 -40.53 35.73 -10.76
CA ARG A 511 -41.47 35.56 -11.86
C ARG A 511 -41.56 36.85 -12.65
N LEU A 512 -41.11 36.82 -13.91
CA LEU A 512 -41.45 37.83 -14.91
C LEU A 512 -42.95 37.77 -15.14
N GLY A 513 -43.63 38.87 -14.78
CA GLY A 513 -45.05 39.07 -15.00
C GLY A 513 -45.39 39.13 -16.47
N THR A 514 -46.47 38.44 -16.82
CA THR A 514 -47.21 38.58 -18.07
C THR A 514 -47.82 39.97 -18.15
N THR A 515 -47.33 40.80 -19.08
CA THR A 515 -47.97 42.05 -19.48
C THR A 515 -49.06 41.73 -20.50
N THR A 516 -50.31 41.95 -20.11
CA THR A 516 -51.48 42.09 -21.00
C THR A 516 -51.43 43.44 -21.70
N LEU A 517 -51.54 43.43 -23.03
CA LEU A 517 -51.82 44.60 -23.86
C LEU A 517 -53.29 44.52 -24.29
N ASP A 518 -54.09 45.45 -23.80
CA ASP A 518 -55.34 45.92 -24.43
C ASP A 518 -55.15 47.41 -24.72
N GLY A 519 -55.38 47.81 -25.97
CA GLY A 519 -55.23 49.17 -26.48
C GLY A 519 -55.02 49.19 -27.99
#